data_AF-A0A6A5X1K3-F1
#
_entry.id   AF-A0A6A5X1K3-F1
#
_cell.length_a   1.000
_cell.length_b   1.000
_cell.length_c   1.000
_cell.angle_alpha   90.00
_cell.angle_beta   90.00
_cell.angle_gamma   90.00
#
_symmetry.space_group_name_H-M   'P 1'
#
loop_
_entity.id
_entity.type
_entity.pdbx_description
1 polymer ?
#
loop_
_entity_poly.entity_id
_entity_poly.type
_entity_poly.pdbx_seq_one_letter_code
_entity_poly.pdbx_strand_id
1 'polypeptide(L)'
;MRFAHRFGIEMVFTKHQANAVHIHDTTFNPTRTFYILHHNLFSANNLVIGASSAPTISAYPGGKISDLLRDAARGLSKDDALKHPGLSFGTASSEVSPGSSHSSHELTFTPMKKHRRTYEWVQDSVVYPWRCNGKLRANSLTLYEIIGERRIVVAPYAQRWGSWAADGVLLVDVQEVDEVVVVFTACVMLQRMMWRWRREFRDMVEGDAEMVDICVLWFGILPF
;
A
#
# COMPACT_ATOMS: atom_id res chain seq x y z
N MET A 1 -28.57 -11.93 11.66
CA MET A 1 -27.20 -12.50 11.68
C MET A 1 -27.07 -13.54 10.57
N ARG A 2 -27.01 -13.12 9.28
CA ARG A 2 -26.86 -13.98 8.10
C ARG A 2 -26.31 -13.14 6.94
N PHE A 3 -24.99 -12.99 6.82
CA PHE A 3 -24.36 -12.37 5.63
C PHE A 3 -22.96 -12.94 5.29
N ALA A 4 -22.47 -13.96 6.00
CA ALA A 4 -21.09 -14.43 5.86
C ALA A 4 -20.88 -15.62 4.89
N HIS A 5 -21.90 -16.08 4.14
CA HIS A 5 -21.83 -17.38 3.47
C HIS A 5 -21.75 -17.39 1.93
N ARG A 6 -21.62 -16.23 1.25
CA ARG A 6 -21.77 -16.18 -0.22
C ARG A 6 -20.48 -16.07 -1.05
N PHE A 7 -19.32 -15.90 -0.43
CA PHE A 7 -18.04 -15.92 -1.16
C PHE A 7 -17.02 -16.71 -0.36
N GLY A 8 -17.17 -18.04 -0.37
CA GLY A 8 -16.13 -18.96 0.08
C GLY A 8 -14.95 -18.95 -0.89
N ILE A 9 -14.17 -17.87 -0.87
CA ILE A 9 -12.85 -17.83 -1.47
C ILE A 9 -11.88 -17.89 -0.29
N GLU A 10 -11.47 -19.11 0.07
CA GLU A 10 -10.20 -19.29 0.77
C GLU A 10 -9.12 -18.75 -0.18
N MET A 11 -8.71 -17.50 0.01
CA MET A 11 -7.49 -17.00 -0.61
C MET A 11 -6.33 -17.65 0.11
N VAL A 12 -6.01 -18.88 -0.32
CA VAL A 12 -4.74 -19.52 -0.02
C VAL A 12 -3.67 -18.71 -0.72
N PHE A 13 -3.13 -17.70 -0.02
CA PHE A 13 -1.83 -17.13 -0.39
C PHE A 13 -0.80 -18.23 -0.16
N THR A 14 -0.58 -19.03 -1.21
CA THR A 14 0.45 -20.06 -1.20
C THR A 14 1.79 -19.41 -0.88
N LYS A 15 2.59 -20.05 -0.02
CA LYS A 15 3.98 -19.71 0.34
C LYS A 15 4.84 -19.24 -0.86
N HIS A 16 4.50 -19.65 -2.08
CA HIS A 16 5.07 -19.17 -3.34
C HIS A 16 5.02 -17.66 -3.57
N GLN A 17 4.04 -16.91 -3.06
CA GLN A 17 3.98 -15.46 -3.27
C GLN A 17 4.89 -14.66 -2.32
N ALA A 18 5.10 -15.14 -1.10
CA ALA A 18 6.09 -14.54 -0.20
C ALA A 18 7.51 -14.66 -0.78
N ASN A 19 7.80 -15.77 -1.47
CA ASN A 19 9.06 -15.96 -2.19
C ASN A 19 9.22 -15.06 -3.43
N ALA A 20 8.15 -14.41 -3.91
CA ALA A 20 8.20 -13.52 -5.07
C ALA A 20 8.60 -12.09 -4.72
N VAL A 21 8.60 -11.73 -3.42
CA VAL A 21 9.29 -10.52 -2.97
C VAL A 21 10.78 -10.84 -3.10
N HIS A 22 11.38 -10.47 -4.23
CA HIS A 22 12.82 -10.49 -4.37
C HIS A 22 13.40 -9.43 -3.41
N ILE A 23 13.66 -9.85 -2.17
CA ILE A 23 14.42 -9.08 -1.21
C ILE A 23 15.87 -9.16 -1.69
N HIS A 24 16.24 -8.26 -2.59
CA HIS A 24 17.60 -8.16 -3.10
C HIS A 24 18.57 -7.62 -2.04
N ASP A 25 18.06 -7.15 -0.91
CA ASP A 25 18.86 -6.57 0.16
C ASP A 25 19.04 -7.54 1.31
N THR A 26 20.28 -7.95 1.55
CA THR A 26 20.65 -8.92 2.58
C THR A 26 20.49 -8.38 4.01
N THR A 27 20.25 -7.07 4.16
CA THR A 27 20.13 -6.41 5.47
C THR A 27 18.71 -6.36 6.00
N PHE A 28 17.69 -6.60 5.17
CA PHE A 28 16.30 -6.47 5.57
C PHE A 28 15.81 -7.71 6.33
N ASN A 29 15.37 -7.53 7.58
CA ASN A 29 14.81 -8.58 8.42
C ASN A 29 13.36 -8.25 8.80
N PRO A 30 12.35 -8.72 8.04
CA PRO A 30 10.97 -8.32 8.28
C PRO A 30 10.47 -8.84 9.62
N THR A 31 9.99 -7.93 10.46
CA THR A 31 9.37 -8.25 11.75
C THR A 31 7.88 -8.60 11.58
N ARG A 32 7.20 -8.03 10.58
CA ARG A 32 5.78 -8.31 10.27
C ARG A 32 5.48 -8.40 8.78
N THR A 33 4.35 -9.03 8.45
CA THR A 33 3.84 -9.21 7.09
C THR A 33 2.36 -8.83 7.04
N PHE A 34 2.01 -7.99 6.08
CA PHE A 34 0.65 -7.56 5.79
C PHE A 34 0.23 -7.99 4.39
N TYR A 35 -1.03 -8.38 4.25
CA TYR A 35 -1.66 -8.69 2.96
C TYR A 35 -2.62 -7.55 2.62
N ILE A 36 -2.31 -6.80 1.57
CA ILE A 36 -3.17 -5.72 1.07
C ILE A 36 -4.09 -6.33 0.02
N LEU A 37 -5.40 -6.11 0.17
CA LEU A 37 -6.43 -6.63 -0.72
C LEU A 37 -7.27 -5.48 -1.31
N HIS A 38 -7.66 -5.62 -2.57
CA HIS A 38 -8.31 -4.61 -3.39
C HIS A 38 -9.70 -4.19 -2.88
N HIS A 39 -10.40 -5.11 -2.22
CA HIS A 39 -11.82 -4.92 -1.87
C HIS A 39 -12.07 -4.52 -0.43
N ASN A 40 -11.05 -4.61 0.44
CA ASN A 40 -11.13 -4.23 1.83
C ASN A 40 -9.73 -3.82 2.24
N LEU A 41 -9.56 -2.54 2.57
CA LEU A 41 -8.31 -2.00 3.08
C LEU A 41 -7.72 -2.82 4.24
N PHE A 42 -8.53 -3.64 4.93
CA PHE A 42 -8.07 -4.63 5.92
C PHE A 42 -9.03 -5.83 5.96
N SER A 43 -8.52 -7.06 5.83
CA SER A 43 -9.27 -8.27 6.23
C SER A 43 -9.24 -8.37 7.76
N ALA A 44 -10.37 -8.69 8.40
CA ALA A 44 -10.42 -8.95 9.84
C ALA A 44 -9.52 -10.14 10.26
N ASN A 45 -9.21 -11.01 9.31
CA ASN A 45 -8.33 -12.15 9.48
C ASN A 45 -7.06 -11.88 8.67
N ASN A 46 -6.07 -11.25 9.30
CA ASN A 46 -4.74 -11.16 8.74
C ASN A 46 -3.98 -12.42 9.12
N LEU A 47 -3.55 -13.19 8.12
CA LEU A 47 -2.60 -14.28 8.31
C LEU A 47 -1.22 -13.66 8.51
N VAL A 48 -0.61 -13.80 9.67
CA VAL A 48 0.80 -13.40 9.87
C VAL A 48 1.64 -14.67 9.67
N ILE A 49 2.37 -14.75 8.56
CA ILE A 49 3.32 -15.85 8.34
C ILE A 49 4.67 -15.40 8.91
N GLY A 50 5.01 -15.84 10.12
CA GLY A 50 6.35 -15.66 10.68
C GLY A 50 7.40 -16.47 9.89
N ALA A 51 8.66 -16.02 9.93
CA ALA A 51 9.77 -16.65 9.21
C ALA A 51 10.16 -18.08 9.71
N SER A 52 9.56 -18.56 10.81
CA SER A 52 9.74 -19.93 11.28
C SER A 52 9.01 -20.95 10.39
N SER A 53 9.56 -22.15 10.26
CA SER A 53 9.16 -23.21 9.31
C SER A 53 7.69 -23.68 9.36
N ALA A 54 6.92 -23.29 10.38
CA ALA A 54 5.48 -23.50 10.44
C ALA A 54 4.73 -22.15 10.41
N PRO A 55 3.75 -21.96 9.50
CA PRO A 55 2.91 -20.78 9.50
C PRO A 55 2.04 -20.80 10.77
N THR A 56 2.43 -20.02 11.77
CA THR A 56 1.61 -19.83 12.97
C THR A 56 0.49 -18.85 12.62
N ILE A 57 -0.73 -19.36 12.48
CA ILE A 57 -1.92 -18.52 12.38
C ILE A 57 -2.15 -17.89 13.76
N SER A 58 -1.43 -16.82 14.07
CA SER A 58 -1.79 -16.02 15.23
C SER A 58 -2.95 -15.12 14.80
N ALA A 59 -4.14 -15.39 15.30
CA ALA A 59 -5.21 -14.42 15.23
C ALA A 59 -4.66 -13.13 15.87
N TYR A 60 -4.66 -12.04 15.10
CA TYR A 60 -4.31 -10.74 15.63
C TYR A 60 -5.13 -10.53 16.91
N PRO A 61 -4.51 -10.32 18.09
CA PRO A 61 -5.18 -10.43 19.40
C PRO A 61 -6.24 -9.35 19.66
N GLY A 62 -6.60 -8.55 18.65
CA GLY A 62 -7.82 -7.75 18.68
C GLY A 62 -7.68 -6.48 19.51
N GLY A 63 -6.56 -5.76 19.40
CA GLY A 63 -6.59 -4.32 19.62
C GLY A 63 -7.40 -3.65 18.50
N LYS A 64 -8.07 -2.52 18.75
CA LYS A 64 -8.83 -1.78 17.71
C LYS A 64 -7.94 -1.08 16.67
N ILE A 65 -7.04 -1.81 16.01
CA ILE A 65 -6.32 -1.31 14.82
C ILE A 65 -7.33 -1.05 13.68
N SER A 66 -8.40 -1.84 13.60
CA SER A 66 -9.38 -1.73 12.52
C SER A 66 -10.12 -0.40 12.51
N ASP A 67 -10.37 0.21 13.66
CA ASP A 67 -11.16 1.45 13.71
C ASP A 67 -10.25 2.64 13.41
N LEU A 68 -9.07 2.71 14.02
CA LEU A 68 -8.11 3.79 13.77
C LEU A 68 -7.62 3.82 12.32
N LEU A 69 -7.17 2.68 11.77
CA LEU A 69 -6.71 2.65 10.37
C LEU A 69 -7.85 2.88 9.39
N ARG A 70 -9.05 2.36 9.67
CA ARG A 70 -10.23 2.59 8.82
C ARG A 70 -10.71 4.03 8.90
N ASP A 71 -10.71 4.64 10.07
CA ASP A 71 -11.14 6.03 10.27
C ASP A 71 -10.11 7.00 9.70
N ALA A 72 -8.81 6.73 9.85
CA ALA A 72 -7.75 7.45 9.17
C ALA A 72 -7.89 7.34 7.64
N ALA A 73 -8.07 6.12 7.10
CA ALA A 73 -8.29 5.91 5.67
C ALA A 73 -9.59 6.57 5.16
N ARG A 74 -10.67 6.58 5.97
CA ARG A 74 -11.93 7.27 5.65
C ARG A 74 -11.77 8.79 5.69
N GLY A 75 -10.99 9.33 6.62
CA GLY A 75 -10.64 10.75 6.70
C GLY A 75 -9.93 11.20 5.42
N LEU A 76 -8.92 10.43 5.00
CA LEU A 76 -8.21 10.70 3.75
C LEU A 76 -9.10 10.67 2.50
N SER A 77 -10.10 9.80 2.44
CA SER A 77 -11.04 9.76 1.32
C SER A 77 -11.89 11.03 1.25
N LYS A 78 -12.04 11.77 2.36
CA LYS A 78 -12.82 13.00 2.42
C LYS A 78 -11.98 14.23 2.11
N ASP A 79 -10.69 14.23 2.45
CA ASP A 79 -9.81 15.37 2.21
C ASP A 79 -9.52 15.54 0.71
N ASP A 80 -9.98 16.67 0.16
CA ASP A 80 -9.79 17.05 -1.24
C ASP A 80 -8.30 17.15 -1.63
N ALA A 81 -7.41 17.31 -0.65
CA ALA A 81 -5.96 17.34 -0.82
C ALA A 81 -5.39 16.05 -1.45
N LEU A 82 -6.03 14.90 -1.23
CA LEU A 82 -5.66 13.63 -1.88
C LEU A 82 -6.45 13.36 -3.16
N LYS A 83 -7.60 14.02 -3.37
CA LYS A 83 -8.51 13.73 -4.49
C LYS A 83 -7.98 14.18 -5.85
N HIS A 84 -7.08 15.16 -5.92
CA HIS A 84 -6.51 15.62 -7.20
C HIS A 84 -5.00 15.35 -7.34
N PRO A 85 -4.60 14.15 -7.80
CA PRO A 85 -3.19 13.79 -7.99
C PRO A 85 -2.47 14.59 -9.09
N GLY A 86 -3.18 15.44 -9.85
CA GLY A 86 -2.62 16.24 -10.94
C GLY A 86 -2.36 17.72 -10.61
N LEU A 87 -2.91 18.24 -9.51
CA LEU A 87 -2.97 19.69 -9.24
C LEU A 87 -2.62 20.07 -7.80
N SER A 88 -2.41 19.12 -6.88
CA SER A 88 -2.00 19.41 -5.52
C SER A 88 -0.51 19.83 -5.50
N PHE A 89 -0.25 21.13 -5.67
CA PHE A 89 1.06 21.75 -5.46
C PHE A 89 1.36 22.05 -3.99
N GLY A 90 0.45 21.71 -3.08
CA GLY A 90 0.58 21.93 -1.64
C GLY A 90 1.20 20.74 -0.90
N THR A 91 1.99 21.05 0.12
CA THR A 91 2.32 20.12 1.20
C THR A 91 1.02 19.72 1.89
N ALA A 92 0.76 18.42 1.99
CA ALA A 92 -0.36 17.90 2.77
C ALA A 92 0.22 17.41 4.08
N SER A 93 -0.33 17.88 5.20
CA SER A 93 0.04 17.37 6.51
C SER A 93 -1.14 16.62 7.11
N SER A 94 -0.84 15.55 7.84
CA SER A 94 -1.84 14.74 8.53
C SER A 94 -1.38 14.57 9.96
N GLU A 95 -2.17 15.11 10.89
CA GLU A 95 -1.99 14.85 12.31
C GLU A 95 -2.64 13.52 12.65
N VAL A 96 -1.88 12.65 13.33
CA VAL A 96 -2.47 11.47 13.98
C VAL A 96 -3.21 11.97 15.22
N SER A 97 -4.40 11.44 15.48
CA SER A 97 -5.26 11.93 16.57
C SER A 97 -4.50 12.04 17.90
N PRO A 98 -4.61 13.18 18.62
CA PRO A 98 -3.89 13.40 19.87
C PRO A 98 -4.28 12.33 20.88
N GLY A 99 -3.30 11.56 21.35
CA GLY A 99 -3.49 10.42 22.26
C GLY A 99 -3.32 9.04 21.61
N SER A 100 -3.04 8.97 20.31
CA SER A 100 -2.59 7.73 19.68
C SER A 100 -1.18 7.33 20.16
N SER A 101 -0.96 6.04 20.40
CA SER A 101 0.37 5.48 20.71
C SER A 101 1.26 5.30 19.48
N HIS A 102 0.72 5.52 18.27
CA HIS A 102 1.40 5.18 17.01
C HIS A 102 2.25 6.31 16.43
N SER A 103 1.87 7.55 16.68
CA SER A 103 2.66 8.72 16.30
C SER A 103 2.23 9.91 17.14
N SER A 104 3.22 10.57 17.76
CA SER A 104 3.07 11.90 18.34
C SER A 104 3.31 13.02 17.33
N HIS A 105 3.73 12.68 16.11
CA HIS A 105 4.25 13.61 15.14
C HIS A 105 3.35 13.74 13.91
N GLU A 106 3.31 14.96 13.38
CA GLU A 106 2.59 15.30 12.16
C GLU A 106 3.30 14.68 10.94
N LEU A 107 2.56 13.89 10.17
CA LEU A 107 3.07 13.31 8.94
C LEU A 107 2.99 14.35 7.83
N THR A 108 4.15 14.79 7.34
CA THR A 108 4.21 15.79 6.27
C THR A 108 4.49 15.11 4.93
N PHE A 109 3.52 15.14 4.03
CA PHE A 109 3.63 14.64 2.67
C PHE A 109 4.11 15.74 1.73
N THR A 110 5.27 15.52 1.12
CA THR A 110 5.78 16.46 0.13
C THR A 110 5.04 16.29 -1.21
N PRO A 111 4.69 17.41 -1.88
CA PRO A 111 4.05 17.34 -3.18
C PRO A 111 5.00 16.73 -4.21
N MET A 112 4.43 15.90 -5.07
CA MET A 112 5.21 15.19 -6.06
C MET A 112 5.54 16.08 -7.24
N LYS A 113 6.75 15.96 -7.76
CA LYS A 113 7.00 16.38 -9.15
C LYS A 113 6.13 15.52 -10.07
N LYS A 114 5.41 16.15 -11.01
CA LYS A 114 4.46 15.52 -11.95
C LYS A 114 4.95 14.22 -12.60
N HIS A 115 6.27 14.10 -12.82
CA HIS A 115 6.89 12.96 -13.50
C HIS A 115 7.53 11.90 -12.57
N ARG A 116 7.51 12.09 -11.24
CA ARG A 116 8.12 11.13 -10.31
C ARG A 116 7.11 10.09 -9.83
N ARG A 117 7.52 8.82 -9.87
CA ARG A 117 6.85 7.65 -9.26
C ARG A 117 7.37 7.37 -7.85
N THR A 118 7.77 8.42 -7.14
CA THR A 118 8.39 8.34 -5.81
C THR A 118 7.66 9.28 -4.90
N TYR A 119 7.15 8.77 -3.80
CA TYR A 119 6.47 9.54 -2.77
C TYR A 119 7.37 9.59 -1.56
N GLU A 120 7.44 10.76 -0.95
CA GLU A 120 8.35 11.01 0.17
C GLU A 120 7.53 11.70 1.25
N TRP A 121 7.59 11.18 2.47
CA TRP A 121 7.10 11.89 3.65
C TRP A 121 8.25 12.12 4.61
N VAL A 122 8.04 13.08 5.50
CA VAL A 122 8.97 13.40 6.57
C VAL A 122 8.29 13.09 7.89
N GLN A 123 8.98 12.33 8.74
CA GLN A 123 8.61 12.06 10.12
C GLN A 123 9.86 12.22 10.97
N ASP A 124 9.79 13.03 12.04
CA ASP A 124 10.92 13.25 12.96
C ASP A 124 12.22 13.72 12.29
N SER A 125 12.08 14.57 11.27
CA SER A 125 13.20 15.02 10.41
C SER A 125 13.87 13.93 9.58
N VAL A 126 13.33 12.71 9.58
CA VAL A 126 13.77 11.59 8.75
C VAL A 126 12.89 11.51 7.50
N VAL A 127 13.54 11.30 6.34
CA VAL A 127 12.85 11.23 5.04
C VAL A 127 12.60 9.79 4.66
N TYR A 128 11.35 9.49 4.36
CA TYR A 128 10.90 8.15 4.02
C TYR A 128 10.36 8.10 2.58
N PRO A 129 11.19 7.74 1.58
CA PRO A 129 10.72 7.65 0.20
C PRO A 129 10.26 6.23 -0.18
N TRP A 130 9.04 6.12 -0.68
CA TRP A 130 8.59 4.98 -1.47
C TRP A 130 9.16 5.04 -2.89
N ARG A 131 9.93 4.04 -3.27
CA ARG A 131 10.49 3.90 -4.63
C ARG A 131 9.86 2.72 -5.34
N CYS A 132 9.46 2.92 -6.60
CA CYS A 132 9.16 1.80 -7.50
C CYS A 132 10.44 1.10 -7.91
N ASN A 133 10.53 -0.22 -7.72
CA ASN A 133 11.69 -1.01 -8.10
C ASN A 133 11.78 -1.22 -9.62
N GLY A 134 10.63 -1.20 -10.31
CA GLY A 134 10.55 -1.35 -11.77
C GLY A 134 10.54 -0.01 -12.51
N LYS A 135 11.24 0.05 -13.65
CA LYS A 135 11.19 1.21 -14.57
C LYS A 135 9.79 1.35 -15.21
N LEU A 136 9.25 0.24 -15.68
CA LEU A 136 7.98 0.22 -16.42
C LEU A 136 6.80 -0.11 -15.53
N ARG A 137 6.99 -1.07 -14.62
CA ARG A 137 5.91 -1.65 -13.81
C ARG A 137 6.06 -1.26 -12.36
N ALA A 138 4.95 -0.91 -11.73
CA ALA A 138 4.89 -0.46 -10.35
C ALA A 138 4.44 -1.59 -9.41
N ASN A 139 4.69 -2.84 -9.80
CA ASN A 139 4.26 -4.04 -9.08
C ASN A 139 5.13 -4.32 -7.84
N SER A 140 6.21 -3.57 -7.64
CA SER A 140 7.05 -3.67 -6.47
C SER A 140 7.50 -2.28 -6.03
N LEU A 141 7.31 -2.02 -4.75
CA LEU A 141 7.65 -0.76 -4.10
C LEU A 141 8.59 -1.09 -2.94
N THR A 142 9.57 -0.24 -2.67
CA THR A 142 10.39 -0.33 -1.46
C THR A 142 10.32 0.99 -0.75
N LEU A 143 9.97 0.94 0.52
CA LEU A 143 10.12 2.04 1.44
C LEU A 143 11.54 2.05 1.98
N TYR A 144 12.17 3.21 1.85
CA TYR A 144 13.47 3.47 2.46
C TYR A 144 13.31 4.44 3.62
N GLU A 145 14.21 4.33 4.59
CA GLU A 145 14.54 5.36 5.54
C GLU A 145 15.87 5.99 5.13
N ILE A 146 15.93 7.33 5.08
CA ILE A 146 17.16 8.07 4.74
C ILE A 146 17.71 8.77 5.97
N ILE A 147 18.86 8.30 6.45
CA ILE A 147 19.64 8.92 7.52
C ILE A 147 20.99 9.34 6.94
N GLY A 148 21.16 10.63 6.69
CA GLY A 148 22.35 11.16 5.99
C GLY A 148 22.47 10.60 4.57
N GLU A 149 23.57 9.89 4.28
CA GLU A 149 23.80 9.23 2.99
C GLU A 149 23.34 7.77 2.96
N ARG A 150 22.96 7.21 4.10
CA ARG A 150 22.56 5.81 4.22
C ARG A 150 21.08 5.66 3.87
N ARG A 151 20.77 4.54 3.21
CA ARG A 151 19.41 4.13 2.89
C ARG A 151 19.17 2.77 3.50
N ILE A 152 18.17 2.69 4.38
CA ILE A 152 17.78 1.46 5.06
C ILE A 152 16.46 1.02 4.46
N VAL A 153 16.34 -0.26 4.09
CA VAL A 153 15.07 -0.82 3.63
C VAL A 153 14.21 -1.10 4.84
N VAL A 154 13.05 -0.44 4.94
CA VAL A 154 12.15 -0.60 6.09
C VAL A 154 10.86 -1.33 5.73
N ALA A 155 10.40 -1.22 4.48
CA ALA A 155 9.21 -1.96 4.05
C ALA A 155 9.15 -2.21 2.53
N PRO A 156 9.47 -3.43 2.05
CA PRO A 156 9.21 -3.84 0.69
C PRO A 156 7.76 -4.32 0.51
N TYR A 157 7.15 -3.91 -0.60
CA TYR A 157 5.86 -4.35 -1.10
C TYR A 157 6.03 -5.04 -2.46
N ALA A 158 5.33 -6.15 -2.65
CA ALA A 158 5.22 -6.80 -3.95
C ALA A 158 3.78 -7.22 -4.24
N GLN A 159 3.34 -6.93 -5.46
CA GLN A 159 2.08 -7.35 -6.03
C GLN A 159 2.30 -8.54 -6.96
N ARG A 160 1.29 -9.41 -7.05
CA ARG A 160 1.32 -10.56 -7.97
C ARG A 160 1.49 -10.07 -9.41
N TRP A 161 2.39 -10.73 -10.15
CA TRP A 161 2.57 -10.47 -11.58
C TRP A 161 1.25 -10.68 -12.36
N GLY A 162 0.93 -9.75 -13.26
CA GLY A 162 -0.30 -9.78 -14.06
C GLY A 162 -1.57 -9.40 -13.29
N SER A 163 -1.47 -9.10 -11.98
CA SER A 163 -2.61 -8.56 -11.24
C SER A 163 -2.78 -7.08 -11.57
N TRP A 164 -3.99 -6.71 -11.96
CA TRP A 164 -4.43 -5.32 -12.10
C TRP A 164 -5.03 -4.77 -10.80
N ALA A 165 -5.43 -5.68 -9.92
CA ALA A 165 -5.83 -5.38 -8.56
C ALA A 165 -4.59 -5.12 -7.71
N ALA A 166 -4.61 -4.08 -6.87
CA ALA A 166 -3.56 -3.70 -5.92
C ALA A 166 -3.40 -4.72 -4.76
N ASP A 167 -3.50 -5.99 -5.08
CA ASP A 167 -3.34 -7.12 -4.16
C ASP A 167 -1.86 -7.45 -4.03
N GLY A 168 -1.34 -7.41 -2.82
CA GLY A 168 0.08 -7.66 -2.60
C GLY A 168 0.45 -7.94 -1.16
N VAL A 169 1.73 -8.24 -0.99
CA VAL A 169 2.36 -8.51 0.29
C VAL A 169 3.24 -7.33 0.64
N LEU A 170 3.04 -6.77 1.82
CA LEU A 170 3.85 -5.72 2.42
C LEU A 170 4.60 -6.31 3.61
N LEU A 171 5.92 -6.34 3.54
CA LEU A 171 6.78 -6.72 4.66
C LEU A 171 7.20 -5.46 5.39
N VAL A 172 7.24 -5.49 6.72
CA VAL A 172 7.54 -4.31 7.55
C VAL A 172 8.53 -4.68 8.64
N ASP A 173 9.57 -3.88 8.80
CA ASP A 173 10.39 -3.90 10.00
C ASP A 173 9.85 -2.91 11.03
N VAL A 174 9.17 -3.44 12.05
CA VAL A 174 8.49 -2.66 13.09
C VAL A 174 9.49 -2.08 14.11
N GLN A 175 10.76 -2.50 14.06
CA GLN A 175 11.80 -1.91 14.90
C GLN A 175 12.25 -0.54 14.36
N GLU A 176 12.20 -0.37 13.04
CA GLU A 176 12.63 0.86 12.37
C GLU A 176 11.47 1.87 12.20
N VAL A 177 10.25 1.38 11.95
CA VAL A 177 9.11 2.27 11.65
C VAL A 177 7.78 1.72 12.17
N ASP A 178 6.90 2.62 12.63
CA ASP A 178 5.56 2.24 13.10
C ASP A 178 4.73 1.61 11.96
N GLU A 179 4.18 0.44 12.25
CA GLU A 179 3.44 -0.37 11.29
C GLU A 179 2.17 0.30 10.75
N VAL A 180 1.48 1.08 11.58
CA VAL A 180 0.25 1.80 11.20
C VAL A 180 0.62 2.86 10.18
N VAL A 181 1.71 3.59 10.42
CA VAL A 181 2.24 4.60 9.47
C VAL A 181 2.66 3.96 8.15
N VAL A 182 3.40 2.85 8.17
CA VAL A 182 3.82 2.17 6.94
C VAL A 182 2.62 1.68 6.13
N VAL A 183 1.68 1.00 6.77
CA VAL A 183 0.51 0.47 6.06
C VAL A 183 -0.35 1.60 5.51
N PHE A 184 -0.55 2.66 6.30
CA PHE A 184 -1.27 3.86 5.86
C PHE A 184 -0.63 4.51 4.63
N THR A 185 0.67 4.79 4.69
CA THR A 185 1.39 5.39 3.55
C THR A 185 1.39 4.47 2.34
N ALA A 186 1.54 3.15 2.52
CA ALA A 186 1.40 2.17 1.44
C ALA A 186 0.00 2.21 0.78
N CYS A 187 -1.07 2.39 1.57
CA CYS A 187 -2.42 2.52 1.03
C CYS A 187 -2.57 3.78 0.17
N VAL A 188 -2.06 4.92 0.66
CA VAL A 188 -2.04 6.19 -0.09
C VAL A 188 -1.27 6.05 -1.41
N MET A 189 -0.12 5.37 -1.36
CA MET A 189 0.69 5.03 -2.54
C MET A 189 -0.10 4.26 -3.58
N LEU A 190 -0.65 3.12 -3.17
CA LEU A 190 -1.34 2.20 -4.07
C LEU A 190 -2.58 2.85 -4.68
N GLN A 191 -3.35 3.58 -3.88
CA GLN A 191 -4.52 4.30 -4.36
C GLN A 191 -4.13 5.32 -5.43
N ARG A 192 -3.10 6.14 -5.18
CA ARG A 192 -2.64 7.13 -6.17
C ARG A 192 -2.06 6.50 -7.43
N MET A 193 -1.39 5.36 -7.30
CA MET A 193 -0.90 4.59 -8.45
C MET A 193 -2.07 4.07 -9.29
N MET A 194 -3.12 3.52 -8.67
CA MET A 194 -4.33 3.11 -9.37
C MET A 194 -4.99 4.27 -10.12
N TRP A 195 -5.05 5.46 -9.51
CA TRP A 195 -5.58 6.65 -10.18
C TRP A 195 -4.78 7.04 -11.42
N ARG A 196 -3.45 6.99 -11.36
CA ARG A 196 -2.58 7.28 -12.53
C ARG A 196 -2.79 6.26 -13.62
N TRP A 197 -2.79 4.98 -13.28
CA TRP A 197 -3.05 3.90 -14.22
C TRP A 197 -4.41 4.07 -14.89
N ARG A 198 -5.47 4.38 -14.13
CA ARG A 198 -6.80 4.66 -14.70
C ARG A 198 -6.80 5.83 -15.67
N ARG A 199 -6.00 6.87 -15.43
CA ARG A 199 -5.88 8.01 -16.34
C ARG A 199 -5.10 7.66 -17.60
N GLU A 200 -3.89 7.11 -17.45
CA GLU A 200 -3.07 6.66 -18.59
C GLU A 200 -3.85 5.67 -19.46
N PHE A 201 -4.60 4.77 -18.82
CA PHE A 201 -5.48 3.84 -19.51
C PHE A 201 -6.62 4.52 -20.24
N ARG A 202 -7.29 5.49 -19.62
CA ARG A 202 -8.31 6.30 -20.29
C ARG A 202 -7.74 7.02 -21.51
N ASP A 203 -6.58 7.66 -21.36
CA ASP A 203 -5.93 8.41 -22.43
C ASP A 203 -5.52 7.47 -23.59
N MET A 204 -5.09 6.24 -23.30
CA MET A 204 -4.83 5.21 -24.32
C MET A 204 -6.11 4.77 -25.05
N VAL A 205 -7.21 4.58 -24.31
CA VAL A 205 -8.49 4.13 -24.86
C VAL A 205 -9.17 5.23 -25.69
N GLU A 206 -9.11 6.49 -25.26
CA GLU A 206 -9.64 7.62 -26.03
C GLU A 206 -8.85 7.88 -27.33
N GLY A 207 -7.57 7.48 -27.37
CA GLY A 207 -6.73 7.57 -28.56
C GLY A 207 -6.92 6.45 -29.58
N ASP A 208 -7.55 5.33 -29.21
CA ASP A 208 -7.60 4.11 -30.03
C ASP A 208 -8.93 3.35 -29.84
N ALA A 209 -9.90 3.61 -30.71
CA ALA A 209 -11.27 3.10 -30.59
C ALA A 209 -11.36 1.55 -30.58
N GLU A 210 -10.38 0.85 -31.18
CA GLU A 210 -10.34 -0.62 -31.18
C GLU A 210 -9.90 -1.22 -29.83
N MET A 211 -9.17 -0.47 -29.00
CA MET A 211 -8.76 -0.92 -27.66
C MET A 211 -9.90 -0.90 -26.64
N VAL A 212 -10.97 -0.14 -26.90
CA VAL A 212 -12.14 -0.01 -26.00
C VAL A 212 -12.79 -1.38 -25.78
N ASP A 213 -12.98 -2.18 -26.83
CA ASP A 213 -13.70 -3.46 -26.76
C ASP A 213 -12.94 -4.54 -26.00
N ILE A 214 -11.61 -4.60 -26.16
CA ILE A 214 -10.74 -5.54 -25.41
C ILE A 214 -10.76 -5.18 -23.92
N CYS A 215 -10.81 -3.88 -23.61
CA CYS A 215 -10.78 -3.38 -22.25
C CYS A 215 -12.11 -3.58 -21.51
N VAL A 216 -13.26 -3.33 -22.16
CA VAL A 216 -14.58 -3.56 -21.56
C VAL A 216 -14.80 -5.04 -21.21
N LEU A 217 -14.28 -5.96 -22.03
CA LEU A 217 -14.35 -7.40 -21.78
C LEU A 217 -13.50 -7.85 -20.57
N TRP A 218 -12.43 -7.12 -20.22
CA TRP A 218 -11.57 -7.45 -19.07
C TRP A 218 -11.97 -6.72 -17.77
N PHE A 219 -12.59 -5.53 -17.86
CA PHE A 219 -12.96 -4.72 -16.69
C PHE A 219 -14.45 -4.81 -16.29
N GLY A 220 -15.32 -5.41 -17.11
CA GLY A 220 -16.77 -5.49 -16.91
C GLY A 220 -17.29 -6.26 -15.67
N ILE A 221 -16.43 -6.60 -14.70
CA ILE A 221 -16.80 -7.34 -13.47
C ILE A 221 -16.66 -6.46 -12.21
N LEU A 222 -16.11 -5.25 -12.28
CA LEU A 222 -16.04 -4.36 -11.11
C LEU A 222 -17.19 -3.34 -11.14
N PRO A 223 -18.12 -3.36 -10.16
CA PRO A 223 -19.15 -2.33 -10.07
C PRO A 223 -18.48 -0.97 -9.82
N PHE A 224 -18.89 0.02 -10.62
CA PHE A 224 -18.53 1.43 -10.47
C PHE A 224 -18.97 2.01 -9.12
#